data_AF-A0A523YRM5-F1
#
_entry.id   AF-A0A523YRM5-F1
#
_cell.length_a   1.000
_cell.length_b   1.000
_cell.length_c   1.000
_cell.angle_alpha   90.00
_cell.angle_beta   90.00
_cell.angle_gamma   90.00
#
_symmetry.space_group_name_H-M   'P 1'
#
loop_
_entity.id
_entity.type
_entity.pdbx_description
1 polymer ?
#
loop_
_entity_poly.entity_id
_entity_poly.type
_entity_poly.pdbx_seq_one_letter_code
_entity_poly.pdbx_strand_id
1 'polypeptide(L)' 'SLRGLKHEALEKFIRFRPTSLGQAGRIEGVTPGDVAVLSVYLRKHKSVNQ' A
#
# COMPACT_ATOMS: atom_id res chain seq x y z
N SER A 1 0.26 12.77 1.95
CA SER A 1 0.12 11.83 3.08
C SER A 1 -0.98 10.83 2.75
N LEU A 2 -0.67 9.52 2.68
CA LEU A 2 -1.69 8.47 2.70
C LEU A 2 -2.30 8.48 4.11
N ARG A 3 -3.41 9.20 4.31
CA ARG A 3 -4.13 9.17 5.59
C ARG A 3 -4.57 7.73 5.85
N GLY A 4 -4.05 7.12 6.92
CA GLY A 4 -4.34 5.74 7.31
C GLY A 4 -3.26 4.71 6.99
N LEU A 5 -2.21 5.06 6.22
CA LEU A 5 -1.05 4.17 6.07
C LEU A 5 -0.01 4.48 7.15
N LYS A 6 0.42 3.47 7.89
CA LYS A 6 1.48 3.63 8.89
C LYS A 6 2.82 3.96 8.21
N HIS A 7 3.66 4.77 8.86
CA HIS A 7 5.01 5.06 8.38
C HIS A 7 5.83 3.78 8.16
N GLU A 8 5.70 2.81 9.07
CA GLU A 8 6.37 1.51 8.97
C GLU A 8 5.94 0.73 7.70
N ALA A 9 4.65 0.73 7.37
CA ALA A 9 4.14 0.08 6.16
C ALA A 9 4.66 0.80 4.89
N LEU A 10 4.74 2.12 4.92
CA LEU A 10 5.31 2.91 3.82
C LEU A 10 6.80 2.58 3.60
N GLU A 11 7.61 2.56 4.65
CA GLU A 11 9.03 2.20 4.57
C GLU A 11 9.22 0.80 3.99
N LYS A 12 8.41 -0.15 4.43
CA LYS A 12 8.41 -1.52 3.92
C LYS A 12 8.02 -1.56 2.44
N PHE A 13 6.98 -0.84 2.00
CA PHE A 13 6.63 -0.80 0.58
C PHE A 13 7.73 -0.15 -0.27
N ILE A 14 8.41 0.88 0.22
CA ILE A 14 9.54 1.50 -0.47
C ILE A 14 10.71 0.52 -0.60
N ARG A 15 10.99 -0.24 0.47
CA ARG A 15 12.07 -1.23 0.52
C ARG A 15 11.81 -2.45 -0.35
N PHE A 16 10.64 -3.07 -0.23
CA PHE A 16 10.30 -4.33 -0.88
C PHE A 16 9.68 -4.18 -2.27
N ARG A 17 9.08 -3.01 -2.57
CA ARG A 17 8.42 -2.69 -3.84
C ARG A 17 7.53 -3.83 -4.36
N PRO A 18 6.50 -4.24 -3.61
CA PRO A 18 5.63 -5.32 -4.02
C PRO A 18 4.93 -4.98 -5.34
N THR A 19 4.85 -5.94 -6.27
CA THR A 19 4.22 -5.79 -7.58
C THR A 19 2.71 -6.07 -7.55
N SER A 20 2.20 -6.58 -6.43
CA SER A 20 0.79 -6.86 -6.21
C SER A 20 0.37 -6.62 -4.77
N LEU A 21 -0.92 -6.37 -4.54
CA LEU A 21 -1.50 -6.28 -3.19
C LEU A 21 -1.32 -7.59 -2.40
N GLY A 22 -1.38 -8.74 -3.09
CA GLY A 22 -1.16 -10.04 -2.47
C GLY A 22 0.29 -10.25 -2.01
N GLN A 23 1.26 -9.65 -2.68
CA GLN A 23 2.64 -9.62 -2.20
C GLN A 23 2.80 -8.63 -1.05
N ALA A 24 2.18 -7.45 -1.15
CA ALA A 24 2.22 -6.43 -0.10
C ALA A 24 1.69 -6.95 1.25
N GLY A 25 0.59 -7.72 1.24
CA GLY A 25 -0.01 -8.29 2.46
C GLY A 25 0.79 -9.43 3.10
N ARG A 26 1.84 -9.95 2.45
CA ARG A 26 2.75 -10.96 3.03
C ARG A 26 4.00 -10.35 3.66
N ILE A 27 4.20 -9.04 3.51
CA ILE A 27 5.33 -8.36 4.13
C ILE A 27 5.12 -8.31 5.64
N GLU A 28 6.12 -8.74 6.39
CA GLU A 28 6.07 -8.77 7.85
C GLU A 28 5.72 -7.38 8.42
N GLY A 29 4.77 -7.33 9.36
CA GLY A 29 4.28 -6.10 9.97
C GLY A 29 3.58 -5.14 9.01
N VAL A 30 3.13 -5.61 7.84
CA VAL A 30 2.06 -4.96 7.06
C VAL A 30 0.73 -5.60 7.48
N THR A 31 -0.28 -4.77 7.75
CA THR A 31 -1.60 -5.25 8.19
C THR A 31 -2.60 -5.29 7.03
N PRO A 32 -3.71 -6.03 7.15
CA PRO A 32 -4.81 -5.95 6.18
C PRO A 32 -5.34 -4.53 5.97
N GLY A 33 -5.31 -3.68 7.01
CA GLY A 33 -5.69 -2.27 6.93
C GLY A 33 -4.76 -1.45 6.03
N ASP A 34 -3.45 -1.67 6.13
CA ASP A 34 -2.45 -1.01 5.27
C ASP A 34 -2.66 -1.37 3.79
N VAL A 35 -2.97 -2.64 3.51
CA VAL A 35 -3.28 -3.13 2.15
C VAL A 35 -4.59 -2.53 1.62
N ALA A 36 -5.60 -2.37 2.47
CA ALA A 36 -6.86 -1.72 2.09
C ALA A 36 -6.66 -0.25 1.72
N VAL A 37 -5.89 0.50 2.52
CA VAL A 37 -5.53 1.89 2.22
C VAL A 37 -4.73 1.99 0.92
N LEU A 38 -3.76 1.09 0.70
CA LEU A 38 -3.00 1.02 -0.54
C LEU A 38 -3.90 0.76 -1.75
N SER A 39 -4.88 -0.13 -1.64
CA SER A 39 -5.85 -0.42 -2.71
C SER A 39 -6.71 0.80 -3.07
N VAL A 40 -7.22 1.53 -2.07
CA VAL A 40 -7.97 2.77 -2.28
C VAL A 40 -7.10 3.84 -2.94
N TYR A 41 -5.85 3.98 -2.48
CA TYR A 41 -4.88 4.90 -3.06
C TYR A 41 -4.62 4.60 -4.53
N LEU A 42 -4.30 3.36 -4.87
CA LEU A 42 -4.04 2.94 -6.26
C LEU A 42 -5.25 3.18 -7.18
N ARG A 43 -6.46 2.92 -6.68
CA ARG A 43 -7.69 3.19 -7.43
C ARG A 43 -7.88 4.68 -7.72
N LYS A 44 -7.67 5.55 -6.72
CA LYS A 44 -7.77 7.00 -6.87
C LYS A 44 -6.72 7.55 -7.85
N HIS A 45 -5.53 6.98 -7.88
CA HIS A 45 -4.47 7.42 -8.79
C HIS A 45 -4.62 6.86 -10.20
N LYS A 46 -5.22 5.67 -10.37
CA LYS A 46 -5.61 5.17 -11.70
C LYS A 46 -6.65 6.06 -12.38
N SER A 47 -7.63 6.57 -11.63
CA SER A 47 -8.70 7.42 -12.20
C SER A 47 -8.27 8.85 -12.53
N VAL A 48 -7.10 9.29 -12.06
CA VAL A 48 -6.53 10.61 -12.40
C VAL A 48 -5.69 10.55 -13.69
N ASN A 49 -5.36 9.34 -14.14
CA ASN A 49 -4.56 9.07 -15.34
C ASN A 49 -5.38 8.49 -16.51
N GLN A 50 -6.71 8.62 -16.44
CA GLN A 50 -7.66 8.41 -17.54
C GLN A 50 -8.40 9.72 -17.81
#